data_AF-A0A0A8K495-F1
#
_entry.id   AF-A0A0A8K495-F1
#
_cell.length_a   1.000
_cell.length_b   1.000
_cell.length_c   1.000
_cell.angle_alpha   90.00
_cell.angle_beta   90.00
_cell.angle_gamma   90.00
#
_symmetry.space_group_name_H-M   'P 1'
#
loop_
_entity.id
_entity.type
_entity.pdbx_description
1 polymer ?
#
loop_
_entity_poly.entity_id
_entity_poly.type
_entity_poly.pdbx_seq_one_letter_code
_entity_poly.pdbx_strand_id
1 'polypeptide(L)'
;MTDPKPELAGFHRQVLMEDMMETVGVEQFDVVDLDGGQSYIRARANCHACECKDACSNWLSANAAGDPQPFCPNASLFQTVKG
;
A
#
# COMPACT_ATOMS: atom_id res chain seq x y z
N MET A 1 7.14 2.31 -26.89
CA MET A 1 7.01 2.36 -25.42
C MET A 1 8.30 1.80 -24.86
N THR A 2 9.15 2.66 -24.34
CA THR A 2 10.47 2.28 -23.79
C THR A 2 10.24 1.67 -22.43
N ASP A 3 10.74 0.46 -22.20
CA ASP A 3 10.67 -0.18 -20.88
C ASP A 3 11.28 0.74 -19.81
N PRO A 4 10.61 0.92 -18.66
CA PRO A 4 11.13 1.74 -17.59
C PRO A 4 12.47 1.15 -17.09
N LYS A 5 13.45 2.03 -16.84
CA LYS A 5 14.75 1.64 -16.29
C LYS A 5 14.56 0.79 -15.01
N PRO A 6 15.28 -0.33 -14.86
CA PRO A 6 15.09 -1.28 -13.73
C PRO A 6 15.28 -0.64 -12.35
N GLU A 7 16.03 0.46 -12.27
CA GLU A 7 16.27 1.26 -11.07
C GLU A 7 14.99 1.97 -10.55
N LEU A 8 14.04 2.25 -11.45
CA LEU A 8 12.73 2.86 -11.12
C LEU A 8 11.66 1.83 -10.73
N ALA A 9 11.88 0.54 -11.00
CA ALA A 9 10.95 -0.52 -10.60
C ALA A 9 10.85 -0.64 -9.07
N GLY A 10 11.93 -0.30 -8.34
CA GLY A 10 11.93 -0.20 -6.88
C GLY A 10 11.15 1.00 -6.34
N PHE A 11 11.16 2.13 -7.06
CA PHE A 11 10.37 3.32 -6.73
C PHE A 11 8.87 3.05 -6.86
N HIS A 12 8.44 2.39 -7.93
CA HIS A 12 7.03 1.99 -8.09
C HIS A 12 6.54 1.11 -6.93
N ARG A 13 7.42 0.34 -6.27
CA ARG A 13 7.04 -0.53 -5.14
C ARG A 13 6.80 0.22 -3.84
N GLN A 14 7.46 1.36 -3.61
CA GLN A 14 7.21 2.18 -2.42
C GLN A 14 5.91 2.98 -2.58
N VAL A 15 5.66 3.46 -3.79
CA VAL A 15 4.47 4.27 -4.12
C VAL A 15 3.17 3.47 -3.94
N LEU A 16 3.13 2.17 -4.26
CA LEU A 16 1.90 1.37 -4.15
C LEU A 16 1.30 1.24 -2.74
N MET A 17 2.12 1.28 -1.68
CA MET A 17 1.56 1.23 -0.31
C MET A 17 0.92 2.57 0.06
N GLU A 18 1.60 3.67 -0.27
CA GLU A 18 1.15 5.03 -0.01
C GLU A 18 -0.14 5.33 -0.80
N ASP A 19 -0.17 4.99 -2.09
CA ASP A 19 -1.37 5.10 -2.93
C ASP A 19 -2.55 4.28 -2.38
N MET A 20 -2.28 3.06 -1.89
CA MET A 20 -3.32 2.22 -1.27
C MET A 20 -3.85 2.86 0.01
N MET A 21 -2.98 3.40 0.86
CA MET A 21 -3.37 4.09 2.09
C MET A 21 -4.23 5.32 1.78
N GLU A 22 -3.82 6.15 0.82
CA GLU A 22 -4.60 7.30 0.36
C GLU A 22 -5.96 6.88 -0.18
N THR A 23 -5.99 5.89 -1.10
CA THR A 23 -7.23 5.43 -1.75
C THR A 23 -8.23 4.84 -0.74
N VAL A 24 -7.75 4.19 0.33
CA VAL A 24 -8.63 3.60 1.35
C VAL A 24 -8.91 4.52 2.54
N GLY A 25 -8.35 5.74 2.53
CA GLY A 25 -8.56 6.75 3.57
C GLY A 25 -7.84 6.46 4.88
N VAL A 26 -6.61 5.93 4.81
CA VAL A 26 -5.76 5.66 5.98
C VAL A 26 -4.59 6.65 5.98
N GLU A 27 -4.50 7.47 7.03
CA GLU A 27 -3.40 8.40 7.19
C GLU A 27 -2.13 7.68 7.71
N GLN A 28 -0.97 8.09 7.21
CA GLN A 28 0.29 7.48 7.59
C GLN A 28 0.58 7.58 9.09
N PHE A 29 0.27 8.74 9.70
CA PHE A 29 0.50 8.96 11.12
C PHE A 29 -0.39 8.09 12.00
N ASP A 30 -1.62 7.79 11.58
CA ASP A 30 -2.50 6.89 12.32
C ASP A 30 -1.92 5.48 12.41
N VAL A 31 -1.25 5.01 11.35
CA VAL A 31 -0.56 3.70 11.35
C VAL A 31 0.71 3.73 12.21
N VAL A 32 1.44 4.85 12.21
CA VAL A 32 2.66 5.01 13.01
C VAL A 32 2.33 5.06 14.50
N ASP A 33 1.23 5.70 14.90
CA ASP A 33 0.87 5.90 16.30
C ASP A 33 0.34 4.64 17.00
N LEU A 34 -0.04 3.58 16.27
CA LEU A 34 -0.55 2.33 16.84
C LEU A 34 0.41 1.66 17.84
N ASP A 35 1.69 1.58 17.50
CA ASP A 35 2.68 0.79 18.24
C ASP A 35 4.11 1.36 18.14
N GLY A 36 4.21 2.69 18.00
CA GLY A 36 5.50 3.38 17.84
C GLY A 36 6.16 3.07 16.49
N GLY A 37 5.36 2.88 15.44
CA GLY A 37 5.80 2.70 14.06
C GLY A 37 6.13 1.27 13.64
N GLN A 38 6.02 0.27 14.53
CA GLN A 38 6.34 -1.12 14.20
C GLN A 38 5.36 -1.71 13.18
N SER A 39 4.08 -1.39 13.30
CA SER A 39 3.03 -1.77 12.37
C SER A 39 3.28 -1.16 10.98
N TYR A 40 3.71 0.10 10.92
CA TYR A 40 4.08 0.75 9.67
C TYR A 40 5.30 0.09 9.01
N ILE A 41 6.37 -0.19 9.78
CA ILE A 41 7.57 -0.87 9.27
C ILE A 41 7.22 -2.26 8.72
N ARG A 42 6.42 -3.04 9.45
CA ARG A 42 5.95 -4.35 8.99
C ARG A 42 5.09 -4.25 7.74
N ALA A 43 4.16 -3.30 7.69
CA ALA A 43 3.31 -3.10 6.54
C ALA A 43 4.11 -2.76 5.27
N ARG A 44 5.15 -1.93 5.41
CA ARG A 44 6.08 -1.62 4.31
C ARG A 44 6.84 -2.85 3.84
N ALA A 45 7.34 -3.67 4.76
CA ALA A 45 8.01 -4.92 4.42
C ALA A 45 7.07 -5.90 3.70
N ASN A 46 5.83 -6.05 4.19
CA ASN A 46 4.80 -6.89 3.58
C ASN A 46 4.44 -6.43 2.17
N CYS A 47 4.22 -5.12 1.97
CA CYS A 47 3.90 -4.58 0.65
C CYS A 47 5.06 -4.77 -0.33
N HIS A 48 6.30 -4.50 0.11
CA HIS A 48 7.48 -4.72 -0.71
C HIS A 48 7.61 -6.18 -1.19
N ALA A 49 7.32 -7.13 -0.30
CA ALA A 49 7.34 -8.57 -0.57
C ALA A 49 6.08 -9.09 -1.29
N CYS A 50 5.01 -8.31 -1.45
CA CYS A 50 3.78 -8.82 -2.05
C CYS A 50 3.97 -9.24 -3.52
N GLU A 51 3.32 -10.34 -3.88
CA GLU A 51 3.20 -10.84 -5.26
C GLU A 51 1.96 -10.26 -5.96
N CYS A 52 1.05 -9.63 -5.21
CA CYS A 52 -0.22 -9.05 -5.66
C CYS A 52 -0.12 -7.71 -6.43
N LYS A 53 1.07 -7.34 -6.92
CA LYS A 53 1.36 -5.97 -7.39
C LYS A 53 0.52 -5.54 -8.59
N ASP A 54 0.32 -6.44 -9.55
CA ASP A 54 -0.46 -6.12 -10.75
C ASP A 54 -1.94 -5.90 -10.41
N ALA A 55 -2.49 -6.74 -9.52
CA ALA A 55 -3.86 -6.57 -9.03
C ALA A 55 -4.02 -5.24 -8.26
N CYS A 56 -3.03 -4.90 -7.43
CA CYS A 56 -3.00 -3.63 -6.68
C CYS A 56 -2.97 -2.42 -7.62
N SER A 57 -2.01 -2.38 -8.54
CA SER A 57 -1.84 -1.28 -9.50
C SER A 57 -3.08 -1.09 -10.37
N ASN A 58 -3.65 -2.20 -10.88
CA ASN A 58 -4.87 -2.14 -11.69
C ASN A 58 -6.05 -1.59 -10.88
N TRP A 59 -6.21 -2.03 -9.63
CA TRP A 59 -7.27 -1.54 -8.77
C TRP A 59 -7.11 -0.05 -8.43
N LEU A 60 -5.90 0.40 -8.07
CA LEU A 60 -5.61 1.80 -7.79
C LEU A 60 -5.84 2.70 -9.02
N SER A 61 -5.52 2.22 -10.22
CA SER A 61 -5.76 2.97 -11.46
C SER A 61 -7.25 3.19 -11.76
N ALA A 62 -8.12 2.35 -11.21
CA ALA A 62 -9.55 2.34 -11.48
C ALA A 62 -10.39 2.97 -10.35
N ASN A 63 -9.80 3.25 -9.19
CA ASN A 63 -10.54 3.69 -7.99
C ASN A 63 -9.84 4.87 -7.34
N ALA A 64 -10.57 5.99 -7.19
CA ALA A 64 -10.10 7.16 -6.44
C ALA A 64 -10.40 7.07 -4.93
N ALA A 65 -11.28 6.15 -4.53
CA ALA A 65 -11.62 5.87 -3.15
C ALA A 65 -12.12 4.42 -3.03
N GLY A 66 -11.94 3.79 -1.87
CA GLY A 66 -12.48 2.45 -1.63
C GLY A 66 -12.18 1.89 -0.25
N ASP A 67 -12.38 0.57 -0.12
CA ASP A 67 -12.07 -0.20 1.09
C ASP A 67 -10.79 -1.03 0.92
N PRO A 68 -10.11 -1.39 2.02
CA PRO A 68 -8.95 -2.28 1.98
C PRO A 68 -9.26 -3.59 1.25
N GLN A 69 -8.52 -3.86 0.18
CA GLN A 69 -8.80 -4.99 -0.69
C GLN A 69 -8.24 -6.32 -0.14
N PRO A 70 -8.97 -7.45 -0.24
CA PRO A 70 -8.53 -8.75 0.30
C PRO A 70 -7.20 -9.27 -0.25
N PHE A 71 -6.78 -8.84 -1.44
CA PHE A 71 -5.48 -9.22 -2.01
C PHE A 71 -4.31 -8.52 -1.32
N CYS A 72 -4.55 -7.40 -0.62
CA CYS A 72 -3.52 -6.60 0.02
C CYS A 72 -3.12 -7.26 1.35
N PRO A 73 -1.83 -7.55 1.58
CA PRO A 73 -1.38 -8.17 2.83
C PRO A 73 -1.55 -7.25 4.05
N ASN A 74 -1.77 -5.96 3.81
CA ASN A 74 -2.01 -4.95 4.85
C ASN A 74 -3.50 -4.63 5.03
N ALA A 75 -4.41 -5.34 4.35
CA ALA A 75 -5.84 -5.02 4.37
C ALA A 75 -6.43 -4.99 5.79
N SER A 76 -6.09 -5.99 6.62
CA SER A 76 -6.57 -6.05 8.00
C SER A 76 -6.03 -4.91 8.87
N LEU A 77 -4.79 -4.49 8.65
CA LEU A 77 -4.20 -3.34 9.33
C LEU A 77 -4.95 -2.06 8.93
N PHE A 78 -5.09 -1.81 7.63
CA PHE A 78 -5.80 -0.63 7.12
C PHE A 78 -7.25 -0.61 7.58
N GLN A 79 -7.93 -1.75 7.61
CA GLN A 79 -9.30 -1.85 8.13
C GLN A 79 -9.40 -1.52 9.63
N THR A 80 -8.34 -1.81 10.40
CA THR A 80 -8.29 -1.53 11.84
C THR A 80 -8.02 -0.05 12.11
N VAL A 81 -7.24 0.61 11.25
CA VAL A 81 -6.86 2.02 11.39
C VAL A 81 -7.89 2.96 10.76
N LYS A 82 -8.58 2.51 9.71
CA LYS A 82 -9.66 3.26 9.07
C LYS A 82 -10.79 3.49 10.08
N GLY A 83 -10.90 4.74 10.53
CA GLY A 83 -11.95 5.22 11.45
C GLY A 83 -13.30 5.38 10.77
#